data_AF-A0A7M2AFK0-F1
#
_entry.id   AF-A0A7M2AFK0-F1
#
_cell.length_a   1.000
_cell.length_b   1.000
_cell.length_c   1.000
_cell.angle_alpha   90.00
_cell.angle_beta   90.00
_cell.angle_gamma   90.00
#
_symmetry.space_group_name_H-M   'P 1'
#
loop_
_entity.id
_entity.type
_entity.pdbx_description
1 polymer ?
#
loop_
_entity_poly.entity_id
_entity_poly.type
_entity_poly.pdbx_seq_one_letter_code
_entity_poly.pdbx_strand_id
1 'polypeptide(L)'
;MEPSKYVERGQIEQIGVNVADYASELTKLNEAVVSGLSEDPVVTTHVCRGNYISTYAGVGGCYEPIAQTLLNIDNYSGYYLEFDTERAGDFKPLRFLNG
;
A
#
# COMPACT_ATOMS: atom_id res chain seq x y z
N MET A 1 0.01 29.99 1.50
CA MET A 1 0.36 28.58 1.78
C MET A 1 0.33 27.90 0.42
N GLU A 2 1.51 27.63 -0.15
CA GLU A 2 1.62 27.12 -1.52
C GLU A 2 0.94 25.73 -1.63
N PRO A 3 0.15 25.47 -2.68
CA PRO A 3 -0.46 24.16 -2.86
C PRO A 3 0.64 23.11 -2.98
N SER A 4 0.59 22.13 -2.07
CA SER A 4 1.44 20.94 -2.11
C SER A 4 1.40 20.36 -3.51
N LYS A 5 2.57 20.26 -4.14
CA LYS A 5 2.76 19.68 -5.47
C LYS A 5 2.32 18.22 -5.40
N TYR A 6 1.08 17.96 -5.79
CA TYR A 6 0.57 16.61 -6.00
C TYR A 6 1.48 15.91 -7.00
N VAL A 7 2.09 14.82 -6.59
CA VAL A 7 2.80 13.94 -7.53
C VAL A 7 1.72 13.20 -8.32
N GLU A 8 1.38 13.74 -9.49
CA GLU A 8 0.46 13.09 -10.41
C GLU A 8 1.07 11.78 -10.93
N ARG A 9 0.22 10.85 -11.37
CA ARG A 9 0.57 9.52 -11.88
C ARG A 9 1.74 9.53 -12.87
N GLY A 10 1.90 10.62 -13.64
CA GLY A 10 3.00 10.81 -14.60
C GLY A 10 4.39 11.04 -14.00
N GLN A 11 4.53 11.38 -12.71
CA GLN A 11 5.83 11.56 -12.07
C GLN A 11 6.45 10.26 -11.54
N ILE A 12 5.67 9.18 -11.36
CA ILE A 12 6.22 7.87 -10.94
C ILE A 12 6.89 7.17 -12.14
N GLU A 13 6.37 7.36 -13.36
CA GLU A 13 7.01 6.91 -14.59
C GLU A 13 8.37 7.59 -14.84
N GLN A 14 8.57 8.82 -14.36
CA GLN A 14 9.80 9.61 -14.52
C GLN A 14 10.99 9.07 -13.71
N ILE A 15 10.78 8.18 -12.73
CA ILE A 15 11.85 7.58 -11.91
C ILE A 15 12.29 6.21 -12.49
N GLY A 16 11.64 5.73 -13.56
CA GLY A 16 11.95 4.44 -14.19
C GLY A 16 11.54 3.22 -13.36
N VAL A 17 10.66 3.40 -12.37
CA VAL A 17 10.17 2.34 -11.49
C VAL A 17 8.72 2.02 -11.85
N ASN A 18 8.46 0.77 -12.22
CA ASN A 18 7.10 0.26 -12.41
C ASN A 18 6.46 0.00 -11.03
N VAL A 19 5.31 0.65 -10.77
CA VAL A 19 4.57 0.53 -9.51
C VAL A 19 4.18 -0.90 -9.19
N ALA A 20 3.80 -1.68 -10.20
CA ALA A 20 3.41 -3.08 -10.00
C ALA A 20 4.61 -3.93 -9.58
N ASP A 21 5.76 -3.73 -10.21
CA ASP A 21 7.00 -4.45 -9.88
C ASP A 21 7.45 -4.09 -8.46
N TYR A 22 7.41 -2.80 -8.12
CA TYR A 22 7.77 -2.34 -6.77
C TYR A 22 6.80 -2.87 -5.70
N ALA A 23 5.49 -2.86 -5.98
CA ALA A 23 4.48 -3.42 -5.09
C ALA A 23 4.68 -4.93 -4.89
N SER A 24 5.01 -5.66 -5.95
CA SER A 24 5.35 -7.09 -5.90
C SER A 24 6.56 -7.34 -5.00
N GLU A 25 7.66 -6.60 -5.18
CA GLU A 25 8.86 -6.80 -4.36
C GLU A 25 8.63 -6.48 -2.87
N LEU A 26 7.89 -5.42 -2.56
CA LEU A 26 7.54 -5.10 -1.18
C LEU A 26 6.57 -6.13 -0.57
N THR A 27 5.66 -6.68 -1.37
CA THR A 27 4.74 -7.74 -0.94
C THR A 27 5.53 -8.99 -0.54
N LYS A 28 6.46 -9.45 -1.39
CA LYS A 28 7.34 -10.59 -1.10
C LYS A 28 8.18 -10.38 0.17
N LEU A 29 8.70 -9.17 0.36
CA LEU A 29 9.46 -8.83 1.56
C LEU A 29 8.58 -8.97 2.81
N ASN A 30 7.37 -8.42 2.77
CA ASN A 30 6.43 -8.49 3.88
C ASN A 30 6.00 -9.93 4.18
N GLU A 31 5.67 -10.73 3.16
CA GLU A 31 5.37 -12.16 3.27
C GLU A 31 6.52 -12.92 3.93
N ALA A 32 7.77 -12.68 3.49
CA ALA A 32 8.94 -13.33 4.06
C ALA A 32 9.08 -13.01 5.57
N VAL A 33 8.83 -11.76 5.97
CA VAL A 33 8.90 -11.34 7.38
C VAL A 33 7.86 -12.06 8.24
N VAL A 34 6.65 -12.27 7.75
CA VAL A 34 5.57 -12.88 8.54
C VAL A 34 5.49 -14.40 8.43
N SER A 35 6.05 -15.00 7.37
CA SER A 35 6.03 -16.45 7.14
C SER A 35 6.72 -17.28 8.23
N GLY A 36 7.66 -16.69 8.97
CA GLY A 36 8.40 -17.36 10.05
C GLY A 36 7.73 -17.27 11.43
N LEU A 37 6.57 -16.64 11.54
CA LEU A 37 5.87 -16.47 12.81
C LEU A 37 5.12 -17.76 13.20
N SER A 38 5.01 -18.02 14.50
CA SER A 38 4.11 -19.06 15.01
C SER A 38 2.64 -18.68 14.77
N GLU A 39 1.70 -19.62 14.95
CA GLU A 39 0.26 -19.37 14.71
C GLU A 39 -0.43 -18.52 15.79
N ASP A 40 0.24 -18.27 16.92
CA ASP A 40 -0.30 -17.54 18.08
C ASP A 40 -0.41 -16.00 17.92
N PRO A 41 0.61 -15.27 17.39
CA PRO A 41 0.51 -13.82 17.23
C PRO A 41 -0.55 -13.37 16.22
N VAL A 42 -1.36 -12.40 16.62
CA VAL A 42 -2.21 -11.62 15.73
C VAL A 42 -1.36 -10.53 15.06
N VAL A 43 -1.12 -10.67 13.76
CA VAL A 43 -0.32 -9.70 12.99
C VAL A 43 -1.25 -8.79 12.23
N THR A 44 -1.08 -7.48 12.39
CA THR A 44 -1.83 -6.49 11.61
C THR A 44 -0.86 -5.51 10.96
N THR A 45 -1.23 -4.98 9.80
CA THR A 45 -0.42 -3.99 9.10
C THR A 45 -1.18 -2.67 8.97
N HIS A 46 -0.46 -1.57 9.18
CA HIS A 46 -0.99 -0.23 8.96
C HIS A 46 -0.32 0.39 7.73
N VAL A 47 -1.13 0.69 6.72
CA VAL A 47 -0.67 1.28 5.46
C VAL A 47 -0.89 2.79 5.52
N CYS A 48 0.07 3.46 6.15
CA CYS A 48 0.03 4.90 6.36
C CYS A 48 0.17 5.69 5.06
N ARG A 49 -0.54 6.83 4.94
CA ARG A 49 -0.44 7.74 3.79
C ARG A 49 0.27 9.07 4.08
N GLY A 50 0.92 9.21 5.23
CA GLY A 50 2.02 10.15 5.45
C GLY A 50 2.14 10.84 6.80
N ASN A 51 3.40 10.93 7.29
CA ASN A 51 4.03 12.15 7.83
C ASN A 51 5.53 12.21 7.48
N TYR A 52 5.98 11.49 6.44
CA TYR A 52 7.40 11.45 6.09
C TYR A 52 7.67 12.41 4.92
N ILE A 53 8.58 13.36 5.13
CA ILE A 53 9.18 14.23 4.11
C ILE A 53 10.15 13.39 3.23
N SER A 54 9.68 12.24 2.76
CA SER A 54 10.34 11.44 1.73
C SER A 54 9.23 10.95 0.83
N THR A 55 9.27 11.46 -0.39
CA THR A 55 8.84 10.81 -1.63
C THR A 55 7.71 9.81 -1.48
N TYR A 56 6.55 10.16 -2.04
CA TYR A 56 5.39 9.35 -2.39
C TYR A 56 5.74 7.93 -2.89
N ALA A 57 6.20 7.07 -1.99
CA ALA A 57 6.60 5.71 -2.28
C ALA A 57 5.32 4.90 -2.43
N GLY A 58 4.79 4.88 -3.66
CA GLY A 58 3.92 3.80 -4.12
C GLY A 58 2.57 4.23 -4.68
N VAL A 59 1.86 5.20 -4.09
CA VAL A 59 0.53 5.57 -4.62
C VAL A 59 0.11 6.95 -4.12
N GLY A 60 0.25 7.96 -4.98
CA GLY A 60 -0.34 9.29 -4.75
C GLY A 60 -1.88 9.31 -4.86
N GLY A 61 -2.55 8.15 -4.94
CA GLY A 61 -3.99 7.99 -5.23
C GLY A 61 -4.64 6.82 -4.48
N CYS A 62 -5.71 6.25 -5.04
CA CYS A 62 -6.45 5.14 -4.42
C CYS A 62 -5.62 3.86 -4.31
N TYR A 63 -6.02 2.92 -3.45
CA TYR A 63 -5.31 1.64 -3.26
C TYR A 63 -5.39 0.69 -4.47
N GLU A 64 -6.27 0.97 -5.42
CA GLU A 64 -6.57 0.13 -6.59
C GLU A 64 -5.32 -0.46 -7.30
N PRO A 65 -4.23 0.30 -7.56
CA PRO A 65 -3.09 -0.23 -8.29
C PRO A 65 -2.29 -1.31 -7.55
N ILE A 66 -2.39 -1.36 -6.22
CA ILE A 66 -1.60 -2.26 -5.37
C ILE A 66 -2.48 -3.19 -4.52
N ALA A 67 -3.80 -2.99 -4.50
CA ALA A 67 -4.68 -3.69 -3.58
C ALA A 67 -4.66 -5.21 -3.76
N GLN A 68 -4.53 -5.69 -5.00
CA GLN A 68 -4.45 -7.12 -5.26
C GLN A 68 -3.19 -7.76 -4.65
N THR A 69 -2.03 -7.10 -4.70
CA THR A 69 -0.81 -7.65 -4.09
C THR A 69 -0.78 -7.41 -2.59
N LEU A 70 -1.20 -6.21 -2.15
CA LEU A 70 -1.17 -5.80 -0.75
C LEU A 70 -2.12 -6.60 0.14
N LEU A 71 -3.36 -6.84 -0.31
CA LEU A 71 -4.42 -7.45 0.51
C LEU A 71 -4.41 -8.99 0.49
N ASN A 72 -3.50 -9.59 -0.28
CA ASN A 72 -3.32 -11.03 -0.39
C ASN A 72 -2.06 -11.54 0.33
N ILE A 73 -1.47 -10.74 1.21
CA ILE A 73 -0.33 -11.19 2.04
C ILE A 73 -0.86 -12.15 3.11
N ASP A 74 -0.37 -13.39 3.06
CA ASP A 74 -0.68 -14.42 4.06
C ASP A 74 -0.15 -14.04 5.46
N ASN A 75 -0.76 -14.60 6.50
CA ASN A 75 -0.43 -14.37 7.92
C ASN A 75 -0.69 -12.95 8.45
N TYR A 76 -1.31 -12.07 7.67
CA TYR A 76 -1.95 -10.86 8.21
C TYR A 76 -3.38 -11.15 8.66
N SER A 77 -3.64 -10.91 9.94
CA SER A 77 -4.97 -11.00 10.55
C SER A 77 -5.82 -9.75 10.27
N GLY A 78 -5.23 -8.65 9.79
CA GLY A 78 -5.98 -7.43 9.49
C GLY A 78 -5.16 -6.28 8.93
N TYR A 79 -5.87 -5.34 8.32
CA TYR A 79 -5.31 -4.15 7.68
C TYR A 79 -5.94 -2.87 8.26
N TYR A 80 -5.10 -1.91 8.64
CA TYR A 80 -5.52 -0.55 9.00
C TYR A 80 -5.23 0.39 7.83
N LEU A 81 -6.27 0.71 7.06
CA LEU A 81 -6.22 1.52 5.85
C LEU A 81 -6.83 2.91 6.07
N GLU A 82 -6.28 3.93 5.40
CA GLU A 82 -6.73 5.32 5.52
C GLU A 82 -7.62 5.72 4.32
N PHE A 83 -8.86 6.14 4.61
CA PHE A 83 -9.89 6.59 3.64
C PHE A 83 -10.46 7.98 3.98
N ASP A 84 -9.68 8.81 4.65
CA ASP A 84 -10.09 10.12 5.20
C ASP A 84 -10.00 11.29 4.19
N THR A 85 -9.41 11.06 3.02
CA THR A 85 -9.18 12.08 1.98
C THR A 85 -9.76 11.64 0.64
N GLU A 86 -10.19 12.58 -0.20
CA GLU A 86 -10.66 12.31 -1.57
C GLU A 86 -9.62 11.52 -2.40
N ARG A 87 -8.33 11.71 -2.10
CA ARG A 87 -7.20 10.96 -2.67
C ARG A 87 -7.29 9.46 -2.45
N ALA A 88 -7.87 9.01 -1.34
CA ALA A 88 -7.95 7.59 -1.00
C ALA A 88 -8.90 6.82 -1.93
N GLY A 89 -9.80 7.53 -2.62
CA GLY A 89 -10.80 6.93 -3.49
C GLY A 89 -11.92 6.25 -2.70
N ASP A 90 -12.46 5.18 -3.26
CA ASP A 90 -13.58 4.43 -2.69
C ASP A 90 -13.13 3.07 -2.12
N PHE A 91 -14.08 2.32 -1.55
CA PHE A 91 -13.85 1.02 -0.95
C PHE A 91 -13.81 -0.16 -1.95
N LYS A 92 -13.90 0.09 -3.26
CA LYS A 92 -13.83 -1.00 -4.27
C LYS A 92 -12.58 -1.88 -4.17
N PRO A 93 -11.39 -1.38 -3.78
CA PRO A 93 -10.20 -2.23 -3.67
C PRO A 93 -10.34 -3.35 -2.62
N LEU A 94 -11.23 -3.22 -1.63
CA LEU A 94 -11.46 -4.22 -0.58
C LEU A 94 -12.03 -5.54 -1.12
N ARG A 95 -12.48 -5.58 -2.38
CA ARG A 95 -12.89 -6.84 -3.05
C ARG A 95 -11.77 -7.88 -3.16
N PHE A 96 -10.50 -7.46 -3.00
CA PHE A 96 -9.34 -8.35 -3.01
C PHE A 96 -8.96 -8.85 -1.61
N LEU A 97 -9.68 -8.47 -0.56
CA LEU A 97 -9.43 -8.98 0.78
C LEU A 97 -9.91 -10.44 0.84
N ASN A 98 -8.97 -11.36 1.08
CA ASN A 98 -9.31 -12.75 1.40
C ASN A 98 -9.61 -12.85 2.91
N GLY A 99 -10.65 -13.61 3.24
CA GLY A 99 -11.09 -13.87 4.62
C GLY A 99 -10.89 -15.32 5.04
#